data_AF-A0A318AU85-F1
#
_entry.id   AF-A0A318AU85-F1
#
_cell.length_a   1.000
_cell.length_b   1.000
_cell.length_c   1.000
_cell.angle_alpha   90.00
_cell.angle_beta   90.00
_cell.angle_gamma   90.00
#
_symmetry.space_group_name_H-M   'P 1'
#
loop_
_entity.id
_entity.type
_entity.pdbx_description
1 polymer ?
#
loop_
_entity_poly.entity_id
_entity_poly.type
_entity_poly.pdbx_seq_one_letter_code
_entity_poly.pdbx_strand_id
1 'polypeptide(L)'
;MIANSINTNAGAMIALQNLNATNSELTTTQQRINTGKKISSAKDNGAIWSMAEMQSATSSSLNAVKDSLQRGQSTIDVALAAGDTVTDLLGKMKEKALAASDTSLNTASFNALQADFTSLRDQITKAVTNAKFNGASVVDGSTTKLQFLANETGSAFTVTSRTLSLTGIGLSAATTFTTAAAAKTMISTIDTALTTTTNKLASLGTNSVGLDMHLTFMGKLQDSLDAGVGNLVDADMAKESAKLQSLQTKQQLGVQALSIANQAPQSILSLFKG
;
A
#
# COMPACT_ATOMS: atom_id res chain seq x y z
N MET A 1 5.01 -69.32 1.69
CA MET A 1 5.28 -68.69 0.38
C MET A 1 5.76 -69.77 -0.57
N ILE A 2 5.08 -70.00 -1.69
CA ILE A 2 5.55 -70.96 -2.70
C ILE A 2 6.73 -70.28 -3.40
N ALA A 3 7.96 -70.67 -3.06
CA ALA A 3 9.18 -70.04 -3.58
C ALA A 3 9.36 -70.21 -5.11
N ASN A 4 8.64 -71.16 -5.72
CA ASN A 4 8.78 -71.55 -7.13
C ASN A 4 7.42 -71.48 -7.89
N SER A 5 6.64 -70.42 -7.74
CA SER A 5 5.45 -70.18 -8.58
C SER A 5 5.85 -69.48 -9.88
N ILE A 6 5.54 -70.08 -11.03
CA ILE A 6 5.77 -69.49 -12.37
C ILE A 6 4.66 -68.47 -12.71
N ASN A 7 3.45 -68.66 -12.17
CA ASN A 7 2.28 -67.82 -12.45
C ASN A 7 2.23 -66.54 -11.62
N THR A 8 2.97 -66.47 -10.50
CA THR A 8 2.92 -65.34 -9.57
C THR A 8 4.30 -65.06 -9.02
N ASN A 9 4.86 -63.90 -9.37
CA ASN A 9 6.19 -63.47 -8.93
C ASN A 9 6.07 -62.38 -7.84
N ALA A 10 6.14 -62.81 -6.58
CA ALA A 10 6.08 -61.89 -5.44
C ALA A 10 7.23 -60.88 -5.42
N GLY A 11 8.44 -61.27 -5.87
CA GLY A 11 9.58 -60.36 -5.97
C GLY A 11 9.38 -59.24 -6.98
N ALA A 12 8.81 -59.56 -8.15
CA ALA A 12 8.45 -58.56 -9.16
C ALA A 12 7.33 -57.62 -8.68
N MET A 13 6.32 -58.13 -7.96
CA MET A 13 5.25 -57.29 -7.39
C MET A 13 5.79 -56.29 -6.36
N ILE A 14 6.71 -56.71 -5.48
CA ILE A 14 7.35 -55.83 -4.49
C ILE A 14 8.24 -54.79 -5.20
N ALA A 15 9.03 -55.21 -6.21
CA ALA A 15 9.84 -54.30 -7.00
C ALA A 15 8.97 -53.24 -7.71
N LEU A 16 7.82 -53.63 -8.26
CA LEU A 16 6.88 -52.72 -8.91
C LEU A 16 6.22 -51.75 -7.92
N GLN A 17 5.86 -52.20 -6.71
CA GLN A 17 5.35 -51.31 -5.65
C GLN A 17 6.39 -50.26 -5.25
N ASN A 18 7.66 -50.67 -5.06
CA ASN A 18 8.75 -49.75 -4.74
C ASN A 18 9.04 -48.75 -5.88
N LEU A 19 8.97 -49.21 -7.13
CA LEU A 19 9.12 -48.35 -8.31
C LEU A 19 7.98 -47.32 -8.39
N ASN A 20 6.73 -47.74 -8.17
CA ASN A 20 5.57 -46.85 -8.15
C ASN A 20 5.66 -45.82 -7.02
N ALA A 21 6.11 -46.22 -5.83
CA ALA A 21 6.36 -45.30 -4.72
C ALA A 21 7.44 -44.25 -5.09
N THR A 22 8.53 -44.69 -5.71
CA THR A 22 9.60 -43.79 -6.20
C THR A 22 9.08 -42.81 -7.25
N ASN A 23 8.27 -43.27 -8.20
CA ASN A 23 7.65 -42.43 -9.23
C ASN A 23 6.70 -41.38 -8.63
N SER A 24 5.93 -41.76 -7.60
CA SER A 24 5.06 -40.83 -6.88
C SER A 24 5.89 -39.75 -6.17
N GLU A 25 6.96 -40.12 -5.48
CA GLU A 25 7.84 -39.14 -4.83
C GLU A 25 8.53 -38.21 -5.83
N LEU A 26 8.95 -38.73 -6.99
CA LEU A 26 9.56 -37.95 -8.06
C LEU A 26 8.57 -36.92 -8.61
N THR A 27 7.31 -37.32 -8.80
CA THR A 27 6.24 -36.41 -9.22
C THR A 27 6.05 -35.27 -8.22
N THR A 28 5.98 -35.56 -6.91
CA THR A 28 5.87 -34.53 -5.87
C THR A 28 7.08 -33.61 -5.84
N THR A 29 8.30 -34.13 -5.86
CA THR A 29 9.51 -33.29 -5.85
C THR A 29 9.62 -32.44 -7.11
N GLN A 30 9.23 -32.96 -8.27
CA GLN A 30 9.19 -32.17 -9.51
C GLN A 30 8.17 -31.03 -9.42
N GLN A 31 6.98 -31.27 -8.84
CA GLN A 31 5.97 -30.23 -8.61
C GLN A 31 6.49 -29.14 -7.66
N ARG A 32 7.20 -29.51 -6.59
CA ARG A 32 7.81 -28.55 -5.66
C ARG A 32 8.90 -27.72 -6.31
N ILE A 33 9.75 -28.33 -7.15
CA ILE A 33 10.78 -27.61 -7.91
C ILE A 33 10.13 -26.65 -8.92
N ASN A 34 9.09 -27.09 -9.63
CA ASN A 34 8.42 -26.26 -10.63
C ASN A 34 7.69 -25.07 -10.01
N THR A 35 7.09 -25.24 -8.84
CA THR A 35 6.32 -24.18 -8.15
C THR A 35 7.14 -23.36 -7.17
N GLY A 36 8.33 -23.85 -6.77
CA GLY A 36 9.13 -23.31 -5.67
C GLY A 36 8.51 -23.51 -4.27
N LYS A 37 7.32 -24.15 -4.18
CA LYS A 37 6.54 -24.26 -2.95
C LYS A 37 6.47 -25.69 -2.46
N LYS A 38 6.63 -25.90 -1.16
CA LYS A 38 6.40 -27.21 -0.51
C LYS A 38 4.90 -27.52 -0.41
N ILE A 39 4.07 -26.48 -0.35
CA ILE A 39 2.60 -26.54 -0.29
C ILE A 39 2.08 -25.66 -1.43
N SER A 40 1.72 -26.28 -2.56
CA SER A 40 1.20 -25.56 -3.72
C SER A 40 -0.31 -25.65 -3.84
N SER A 41 -0.93 -26.65 -3.23
CA SER A 41 -2.37 -26.88 -3.31
C SER A 41 -2.95 -27.33 -1.97
N ALA A 42 -4.27 -27.23 -1.84
CA ALA A 42 -4.99 -27.74 -0.67
C ALA A 42 -4.83 -29.25 -0.44
N LYS A 43 -4.39 -30.00 -1.47
CA LYS A 43 -4.09 -31.44 -1.36
C LYS A 43 -2.80 -31.71 -0.58
N ASP A 44 -1.84 -30.77 -0.60
CA ASP A 44 -0.56 -30.93 0.08
C ASP A 44 -0.72 -30.73 1.59
N ASN A 45 -1.38 -29.63 1.97
CA ASN A 45 -1.82 -29.35 3.33
C ASN A 45 -2.88 -28.25 3.32
N GLY A 46 -4.16 -28.63 3.41
CA GLY A 46 -5.28 -27.69 3.31
C GLY A 46 -5.27 -26.57 4.37
N ALA A 47 -4.81 -26.87 5.59
CA ALA A 47 -4.76 -25.88 6.67
C ALA A 47 -3.71 -24.80 6.38
N ILE A 48 -2.47 -25.20 6.06
CA ILE A 48 -1.39 -24.23 5.76
C ILE A 48 -1.68 -23.49 4.47
N TRP A 49 -2.19 -24.18 3.44
CA TRP A 49 -2.59 -23.55 2.19
C TRP A 49 -3.65 -22.46 2.41
N SER A 50 -4.71 -22.74 3.18
CA SER A 50 -5.76 -21.76 3.47
C SER A 50 -5.24 -20.55 4.24
N MET A 51 -4.38 -20.77 5.25
CA MET A 51 -3.75 -19.68 5.99
C MET A 51 -2.88 -18.80 5.09
N ALA A 52 -2.06 -19.42 4.24
CA ALA A 52 -1.21 -18.70 3.30
C ALA A 52 -2.03 -17.89 2.29
N GLU A 53 -3.10 -18.47 1.74
CA GLU A 53 -3.98 -17.80 0.78
C GLU A 53 -4.69 -16.59 1.40
N MET A 54 -5.25 -16.74 2.60
CA MET A 54 -5.86 -15.62 3.34
C MET A 54 -4.83 -14.53 3.61
N GLN A 55 -3.61 -14.90 3.99
CA GLN A 55 -2.58 -13.94 4.32
C GLN A 55 -2.05 -13.19 3.09
N SER A 56 -1.93 -13.88 1.95
CA SER A 56 -1.63 -13.27 0.65
C SER A 56 -2.76 -12.33 0.19
N ALA A 57 -4.03 -12.69 0.41
CA ALA A 57 -5.15 -11.81 0.11
C ALA A 57 -5.10 -10.52 0.95
N THR A 58 -4.74 -10.62 2.24
CA THR A 58 -4.50 -9.46 3.11
C THR A 58 -3.33 -8.62 2.62
N SER A 59 -2.21 -9.22 2.23
CA SER A 59 -1.08 -8.46 1.65
C SER A 59 -1.51 -7.70 0.38
N SER A 60 -2.29 -8.34 -0.49
CA SER A 60 -2.82 -7.69 -1.70
C SER A 60 -3.74 -6.52 -1.38
N SER A 61 -4.62 -6.64 -0.38
CA SER A 61 -5.54 -5.56 0.01
C SER A 61 -4.83 -4.34 0.59
N LEU A 62 -3.65 -4.52 1.22
CA LEU A 62 -2.82 -3.40 1.69
C LEU A 62 -2.34 -2.50 0.54
N ASN A 63 -2.24 -2.98 -0.70
CA ASN A 63 -1.94 -2.11 -1.84
C ASN A 63 -3.04 -1.05 -2.04
N ALA A 64 -4.31 -1.44 -1.96
CA ALA A 64 -5.42 -0.50 -2.08
C ALA A 64 -5.45 0.52 -0.91
N VAL A 65 -5.04 0.10 0.28
CA VAL A 65 -4.86 0.98 1.44
C VAL A 65 -3.77 2.01 1.17
N LYS A 66 -2.59 1.57 0.70
CA LYS A 66 -1.45 2.44 0.36
C LYS A 66 -1.83 3.47 -0.70
N ASP A 67 -2.54 3.07 -1.77
CA ASP A 67 -3.03 4.00 -2.80
C ASP A 67 -3.98 5.05 -2.22
N SER A 68 -4.85 4.65 -1.28
CA SER A 68 -5.75 5.58 -0.60
C SER A 68 -5.00 6.59 0.27
N LEU A 69 -3.95 6.16 0.99
CA LEU A 69 -3.13 7.03 1.82
C LEU A 69 -2.33 8.03 0.98
N GLN A 70 -1.77 7.57 -0.16
CA GLN A 70 -1.07 8.43 -1.11
C GLN A 70 -1.97 9.50 -1.71
N ARG A 71 -3.22 9.16 -2.07
CA ARG A 71 -4.21 10.19 -2.48
C ARG A 71 -4.49 11.19 -1.37
N GLY A 72 -4.49 10.75 -0.11
CA GLY A 72 -4.60 11.61 1.04
C GLY A 72 -3.44 12.61 1.14
N GLN A 73 -2.20 12.13 0.98
CA GLN A 73 -1.02 12.99 0.93
C GLN A 73 -1.14 14.04 -0.18
N SER A 74 -1.43 13.62 -1.43
CA SER A 74 -1.57 14.56 -2.56
C SER A 74 -2.66 15.62 -2.33
N THR A 75 -3.76 15.25 -1.67
CA THR A 75 -4.83 16.21 -1.33
C THR A 75 -4.35 17.23 -0.30
N ILE A 76 -3.56 16.82 0.69
CA ILE A 76 -2.97 17.73 1.67
C ILE A 76 -1.89 18.61 1.03
N ASP A 77 -1.06 18.09 0.13
CA ASP A 77 -0.01 18.86 -0.53
C ASP A 77 -0.59 19.99 -1.40
N VAL A 78 -1.67 19.72 -2.15
CA VAL A 78 -2.41 20.75 -2.90
C VAL A 78 -3.00 21.81 -1.96
N ALA A 79 -3.51 21.38 -0.81
CA ALA A 79 -4.03 22.29 0.22
C ALA A 79 -2.92 23.16 0.84
N LEU A 80 -1.74 22.60 1.11
CA LEU A 80 -0.58 23.33 1.63
C LEU A 80 -0.08 24.37 0.63
N ALA A 81 0.03 24.02 -0.66
CA ALA A 81 0.43 24.96 -1.71
C ALA A 81 -0.53 26.15 -1.86
N ALA A 82 -1.84 25.88 -1.77
CA ALA A 82 -2.84 26.95 -1.73
C ALA A 82 -2.71 27.79 -0.46
N GLY A 83 -2.43 27.15 0.68
CA GLY A 83 -2.12 27.78 1.94
C GLY A 83 -0.98 28.78 1.88
N ASP A 84 0.13 28.40 1.26
CA ASP A 84 1.31 29.26 1.07
C ASP A 84 0.98 30.48 0.20
N THR A 85 0.12 30.30 -0.80
CA THR A 85 -0.38 31.43 -1.61
C THR A 85 -1.26 32.36 -0.77
N VAL A 86 -2.12 31.81 0.10
CA VAL A 86 -2.98 32.60 0.99
C VAL A 86 -2.16 33.38 2.01
N THR A 87 -1.12 32.79 2.60
CA THR A 87 -0.24 33.49 3.55
C THR A 87 0.53 34.64 2.90
N ASP A 88 1.04 34.46 1.67
CA ASP A 88 1.68 35.54 0.90
C ASP A 88 0.69 36.69 0.59
N LEU A 89 -0.53 36.35 0.15
CA LEU A 89 -1.58 37.35 -0.11
C LEU A 89 -1.97 38.12 1.17
N LEU A 90 -2.10 37.44 2.31
CA LEU A 90 -2.36 38.09 3.60
C LEU A 90 -1.22 39.02 4.02
N GLY A 91 0.04 38.62 3.76
CA GLY A 91 1.21 39.47 3.98
C GLY A 91 1.14 40.77 3.15
N LYS A 92 0.82 40.66 1.86
CA LYS A 92 0.61 41.81 0.97
C LYS A 92 -0.57 42.67 1.41
N MET A 93 -1.67 42.07 1.86
CA MET A 93 -2.82 42.80 2.40
C MET A 93 -2.45 43.62 3.64
N LYS A 94 -1.63 43.05 4.55
CA LYS A 94 -1.10 43.77 5.71
C LYS A 94 -0.26 44.97 5.30
N GLU A 95 0.61 44.81 4.30
CA GLU A 95 1.42 45.91 3.75
C GLU A 95 0.53 47.04 3.21
N LYS A 96 -0.52 46.72 2.43
CA LYS A 96 -1.44 47.73 1.90
C LYS A 96 -2.26 48.42 2.99
N ALA A 97 -2.72 47.68 4.01
CA ALA A 97 -3.42 48.26 5.16
C ALA A 97 -2.51 49.19 5.97
N LEU A 98 -1.23 48.83 6.15
CA LEU A 98 -0.24 49.67 6.82
C LEU A 98 0.01 50.96 6.02
N ALA A 99 0.25 50.85 4.72
CA ALA A 99 0.42 52.01 3.85
C ALA A 99 -0.81 52.94 3.85
N ALA A 100 -2.02 52.38 3.86
CA ALA A 100 -3.26 53.15 3.91
C ALA A 100 -3.55 53.78 5.29
N SER A 101 -2.84 53.38 6.34
CA SER A 101 -2.98 53.97 7.68
C SER A 101 -2.22 55.29 7.85
N ASP A 102 -1.38 55.67 6.88
CA ASP A 102 -0.66 56.95 6.87
C ASP A 102 -1.65 58.11 6.66
N THR A 103 -1.73 58.99 7.66
CA THR A 103 -2.63 60.15 7.65
C THR A 103 -2.15 61.28 6.73
N SER A 104 -0.92 61.22 6.23
CA SER A 104 -0.37 62.20 5.27
C SER A 104 -0.76 61.90 3.82
N LEU A 105 -1.41 60.76 3.58
CA LEU A 105 -1.77 60.28 2.25
C LEU A 105 -2.94 61.07 1.64
N ASN A 106 -2.87 61.38 0.34
CA ASN A 106 -3.98 61.99 -0.37
C ASN A 106 -5.12 60.98 -0.66
N THR A 107 -6.32 61.48 -0.96
CA THR A 107 -7.51 60.65 -1.19
C THR A 107 -7.37 59.68 -2.37
N ALA A 108 -6.70 60.08 -3.46
CA ALA A 108 -6.53 59.23 -4.63
C ALA A 108 -5.63 58.02 -4.33
N SER A 109 -4.51 58.24 -3.65
CA SER A 109 -3.60 57.19 -3.22
C SER A 109 -4.24 56.26 -2.18
N PHE A 110 -5.03 56.81 -1.24
CA PHE A 110 -5.78 55.99 -0.28
C PHE A 110 -6.77 55.05 -0.99
N ASN A 111 -7.53 55.56 -1.95
CA ASN A 111 -8.49 54.77 -2.72
C ASN A 111 -7.79 53.68 -3.56
N ALA A 112 -6.61 53.97 -4.11
CA ALA A 112 -5.82 52.97 -4.85
C ALA A 112 -5.38 51.81 -3.94
N LEU A 113 -4.87 52.10 -2.73
CA LEU A 113 -4.48 51.06 -1.76
C LEU A 113 -5.68 50.23 -1.28
N GLN A 114 -6.84 50.86 -1.11
CA GLN A 114 -8.08 50.17 -0.78
C GLN A 114 -8.51 49.21 -1.91
N ALA A 115 -8.38 49.63 -3.17
CA ALA A 115 -8.68 48.79 -4.33
C ALA A 115 -7.71 47.60 -4.44
N ASP A 116 -6.41 47.84 -4.24
CA ASP A 116 -5.39 46.78 -4.20
C ASP A 116 -5.68 45.75 -3.10
N PHE A 117 -6.01 46.22 -1.89
CA PHE A 117 -6.38 45.36 -0.77
C PHE A 117 -7.59 44.49 -1.10
N THR A 118 -8.61 45.09 -1.73
CA THR A 118 -9.83 44.38 -2.16
C THR A 118 -9.53 43.32 -3.22
N SER A 119 -8.66 43.64 -4.19
CA SER A 119 -8.22 42.68 -5.21
C SER A 119 -7.47 41.49 -4.60
N LEU A 120 -6.53 41.74 -3.67
CA LEU A 120 -5.78 40.69 -2.98
C LEU A 120 -6.71 39.77 -2.16
N ARG A 121 -7.70 40.34 -1.46
CA ARG A 121 -8.73 39.58 -0.74
C ARG A 121 -9.52 38.68 -1.69
N ASP A 122 -9.92 39.19 -2.85
CA ASP A 122 -10.69 38.41 -3.81
C ASP A 122 -9.83 37.32 -4.48
N GLN A 123 -8.51 37.52 -4.60
CA GLN A 123 -7.57 36.49 -5.03
C GLN A 123 -7.44 35.34 -4.03
N ILE A 124 -7.51 35.60 -2.71
CA ILE A 124 -7.55 34.54 -1.68
C ILE A 124 -8.72 33.59 -1.95
N THR A 125 -9.90 34.12 -2.24
CA THR A 125 -11.09 33.31 -2.55
C THR A 125 -10.85 32.39 -3.76
N LYS A 126 -10.19 32.90 -4.81
CA LYS A 126 -9.86 32.11 -5.99
C LYS A 126 -8.81 31.03 -5.69
N ALA A 127 -7.76 31.36 -4.95
CA ALA A 127 -6.71 30.41 -4.57
C ALA A 127 -7.29 29.22 -3.80
N VAL A 128 -8.14 29.49 -2.79
CA VAL A 128 -8.76 28.46 -1.96
C VAL A 128 -9.75 27.60 -2.74
N THR A 129 -10.59 28.21 -3.59
CA THR A 129 -11.62 27.48 -4.35
C THR A 129 -11.02 26.53 -5.38
N ASN A 130 -9.83 26.85 -5.91
CA ASN A 130 -9.13 26.03 -6.90
C ASN A 130 -8.22 24.95 -6.27
N ALA A 131 -8.09 24.92 -4.93
CA ALA A 131 -7.25 23.98 -4.20
C ALA A 131 -7.92 22.60 -4.09
N LYS A 132 -8.09 21.91 -5.22
CA LYS A 132 -8.79 20.63 -5.32
C LYS A 132 -7.89 19.57 -5.95
N PHE A 133 -7.82 18.41 -5.32
CA PHE A 133 -7.21 17.21 -5.88
C PHE A 133 -8.29 16.17 -6.15
N ASN A 134 -8.42 15.74 -7.39
CA ASN A 134 -9.46 14.78 -7.81
C ASN A 134 -10.89 15.18 -7.35
N GLY A 135 -11.19 16.48 -7.36
CA GLY A 135 -12.49 17.02 -6.93
C GLY A 135 -12.68 17.18 -5.41
N ALA A 136 -11.75 16.71 -4.59
CA ALA A 136 -11.80 16.86 -3.12
C ALA A 136 -10.85 17.96 -2.63
N SER A 137 -11.22 18.60 -1.51
CA SER A 137 -10.39 19.60 -0.83
C SER A 137 -10.57 19.51 0.68
N VAL A 138 -9.51 19.88 1.41
CA VAL A 138 -9.51 20.03 2.88
C VAL A 138 -9.40 21.49 3.32
N VAL A 139 -9.48 22.44 2.38
CA VAL A 139 -9.30 23.89 2.66
C VAL A 139 -10.43 24.78 2.13
N ASP A 140 -11.23 24.31 1.19
CA ASP A 140 -12.33 25.11 0.61
C ASP A 140 -13.60 25.17 1.48
N GLY A 141 -13.70 24.30 2.48
CA GLY A 141 -14.87 24.20 3.37
C GLY A 141 -16.06 23.44 2.78
N SER A 142 -15.88 22.75 1.64
CA SER A 142 -16.91 21.88 1.04
C SER A 142 -17.25 20.65 1.90
N THR A 143 -16.29 20.20 2.72
CA THR A 143 -16.45 19.10 3.67
C THR A 143 -15.83 19.45 5.02
N THR A 144 -16.31 18.80 6.09
CA THR A 144 -15.76 18.89 7.44
C THR A 144 -14.57 17.95 7.66
N LYS A 145 -14.48 16.86 6.90
CA LYS A 145 -13.40 15.86 6.99
C LYS A 145 -13.29 15.03 5.71
N LEU A 146 -12.11 14.46 5.49
CA LEU A 146 -11.88 13.38 4.54
C LEU A 146 -11.39 12.13 5.28
N GLN A 147 -11.74 10.98 4.73
CA GLN A 147 -11.38 9.68 5.30
C GLN A 147 -10.68 8.85 4.23
N PHE A 148 -9.52 8.31 4.60
CA PHE A 148 -8.69 7.45 3.76
C PHE A 148 -8.60 6.08 4.42
N LEU A 149 -8.42 5.02 3.64
CA LEU A 149 -8.24 3.68 4.21
C LEU A 149 -6.98 3.65 5.10
N ALA A 150 -7.07 3.00 6.26
CA ALA A 150 -5.97 2.82 7.21
C ALA A 150 -5.59 1.36 7.43
N ASN A 151 -6.44 0.40 7.08
CA ASN A 151 -6.16 -1.03 7.21
C ASN A 151 -6.99 -1.87 6.24
N GLU A 152 -6.73 -3.18 6.23
CA GLU A 152 -7.38 -4.20 5.40
C GLU A 152 -8.86 -4.42 5.76
N THR A 153 -9.29 -4.03 6.98
CA THR A 153 -10.67 -4.20 7.45
C THR A 153 -11.57 -3.01 7.13
N GLY A 154 -11.03 -1.95 6.51
CA GLY A 154 -11.78 -0.75 6.11
C GLY A 154 -11.87 0.35 7.18
N SER A 155 -11.06 0.26 8.25
CA SER A 155 -10.89 1.39 9.18
C SER A 155 -10.26 2.58 8.46
N ALA A 156 -10.54 3.79 8.94
CA ALA A 156 -10.18 5.02 8.24
C ALA A 156 -9.21 5.91 9.02
N PHE A 157 -8.22 6.46 8.30
CA PHE A 157 -7.43 7.60 8.72
C PHE A 157 -8.23 8.87 8.43
N THR A 158 -8.57 9.63 9.47
CA THR A 158 -9.44 10.80 9.33
C THR A 158 -8.61 12.08 9.32
N VAL A 159 -8.71 12.84 8.22
CA VAL A 159 -8.14 14.19 8.09
C VAL A 159 -9.27 15.19 8.28
N THR A 160 -9.20 15.98 9.34
CA THR A 160 -10.17 17.06 9.56
C THR A 160 -9.86 18.22 8.63
N SER A 161 -10.90 18.75 7.99
CA SER A 161 -10.79 19.90 7.09
C SER A 161 -10.36 21.16 7.86
N ARG A 162 -9.46 21.93 7.26
CA ARG A 162 -8.92 23.18 7.79
C ARG A 162 -9.23 24.30 6.81
N THR A 163 -10.47 24.79 6.86
CA THR A 163 -10.97 25.79 5.92
C THR A 163 -10.13 27.07 5.92
N LEU A 164 -9.63 27.46 4.74
CA LEU A 164 -8.85 28.68 4.49
C LEU A 164 -9.62 29.76 3.72
N SER A 165 -10.92 29.52 3.43
CA SER A 165 -11.79 30.55 2.86
C SER A 165 -11.80 31.80 3.74
N LEU A 166 -12.19 32.96 3.17
CA LEU A 166 -12.24 34.23 3.90
C LEU A 166 -12.94 34.07 5.26
N THR A 167 -14.12 33.45 5.29
CA THR A 167 -14.86 33.19 6.53
C THR A 167 -14.13 32.25 7.47
N GLY A 168 -13.45 31.23 6.93
CA GLY A 168 -12.64 30.30 7.70
C GLY A 168 -11.47 30.97 8.42
N ILE A 169 -10.90 32.03 7.89
CA ILE A 169 -9.77 32.76 8.49
C ILE A 169 -10.20 34.04 9.23
N GLY A 170 -11.50 34.24 9.46
CA GLY A 170 -12.03 35.39 10.20
C GLY A 170 -12.16 36.68 9.37
N LEU A 171 -12.09 36.58 8.05
CA LEU A 171 -12.36 37.66 7.11
C LEU A 171 -13.75 37.49 6.46
N SER A 172 -14.17 38.47 5.68
CA SER A 172 -15.42 38.44 4.93
C SER A 172 -15.24 39.09 3.56
N ALA A 173 -16.19 38.86 2.65
CA ALA A 173 -16.24 39.58 1.37
C ALA A 173 -16.48 41.10 1.52
N ALA A 174 -16.87 41.56 2.71
CA ALA A 174 -17.02 42.97 3.03
C ALA A 174 -15.80 43.56 3.76
N THR A 175 -14.80 42.74 4.10
CA THR A 175 -13.60 43.20 4.81
C THR A 175 -12.84 44.20 3.94
N THR A 176 -12.84 45.45 4.38
CA THR A 176 -12.14 46.60 3.79
C THR A 176 -12.02 47.70 4.85
N PHE A 177 -11.43 48.84 4.51
CA PHE A 177 -11.29 50.01 5.38
C PHE A 177 -11.70 51.28 4.62
N THR A 178 -12.46 52.18 5.24
CA THR A 178 -12.89 53.45 4.60
C THR A 178 -12.16 54.68 5.12
N THR A 179 -11.37 54.54 6.20
CA THR A 179 -10.59 55.61 6.81
C THR A 179 -9.20 55.11 7.22
N ALA A 180 -8.24 56.01 7.39
CA ALA A 180 -6.90 55.66 7.89
C ALA A 180 -6.94 55.02 9.28
N ALA A 181 -7.88 55.43 10.15
CA ALA A 181 -8.10 54.80 11.45
C ALA A 181 -8.60 53.34 11.32
N ALA A 182 -9.52 53.08 10.38
CA ALA A 182 -9.99 51.73 10.09
C ALA A 182 -8.86 50.86 9.47
N ALA A 183 -8.01 51.44 8.62
CA ALA A 183 -6.84 50.77 8.06
C ALA A 183 -5.86 50.33 9.18
N LYS A 184 -5.66 51.17 10.21
CA LYS A 184 -4.86 50.80 11.39
C LYS A 184 -5.43 49.61 12.16
N THR A 185 -6.75 49.54 12.34
CA THR A 185 -7.39 48.36 12.97
C THR A 185 -7.31 47.11 12.08
N MET A 186 -7.34 47.28 10.76
CA MET A 186 -7.26 46.19 9.79
C MET A 186 -5.95 45.42 9.90
N ILE A 187 -4.85 46.07 10.26
CA ILE A 187 -3.54 45.40 10.49
C ILE A 187 -3.70 44.26 11.51
N SER A 188 -4.37 44.53 12.64
CA SER A 188 -4.60 43.53 13.69
C SER A 188 -5.55 42.41 13.24
N THR A 189 -6.56 42.73 12.43
CA THR A 189 -7.45 41.74 11.83
C THR A 189 -6.67 40.80 10.89
N ILE A 190 -5.79 41.34 10.05
CA ILE A 190 -4.95 40.55 9.15
C ILE A 190 -3.91 39.73 9.92
N ASP A 191 -3.33 40.25 11.01
CA ASP A 191 -2.44 39.47 11.89
C ASP A 191 -3.13 38.27 12.52
N THR A 192 -4.39 38.44 12.93
CA THR A 192 -5.23 37.35 13.46
C THR A 192 -5.54 36.32 12.37
N ALA A 193 -5.87 36.77 11.16
CA ALA A 193 -6.12 35.89 10.01
C ALA A 193 -4.86 35.12 9.59
N LEU A 194 -3.69 35.75 9.61
CA LEU A 194 -2.41 35.13 9.32
C LEU A 194 -2.09 34.06 10.36
N THR A 195 -2.22 34.37 11.65
CA THR A 195 -2.03 33.41 12.75
C THR A 195 -2.99 32.21 12.65
N THR A 196 -4.25 32.46 12.29
CA THR A 196 -5.23 31.39 12.09
C THR A 196 -4.86 30.50 10.90
N THR A 197 -4.39 31.11 9.81
CA THR A 197 -3.97 30.41 8.60
C THR A 197 -2.76 29.53 8.87
N THR A 198 -1.70 30.08 9.49
CA THR A 198 -0.48 29.32 9.80
C THR A 198 -0.74 28.17 10.77
N ASN A 199 -1.59 28.36 11.79
CA ASN A 199 -1.99 27.28 12.70
C ASN A 199 -2.76 26.15 11.99
N LYS A 200 -3.62 26.51 11.03
CA LYS A 200 -4.35 25.54 10.20
C LYS A 200 -3.40 24.76 9.28
N LEU A 201 -2.46 25.44 8.64
CA LEU A 201 -1.43 24.81 7.81
C LEU A 201 -0.51 23.91 8.61
N ALA A 202 -0.10 24.33 9.82
CA ALA A 202 0.66 23.48 10.74
C ALA A 202 -0.09 22.18 11.05
N SER A 203 -1.41 22.25 11.35
CA SER A 203 -2.22 21.05 11.57
C SER A 203 -2.32 20.15 10.33
N LEU A 204 -2.42 20.72 9.11
CA LEU A 204 -2.41 19.94 7.88
C LEU A 204 -1.04 19.28 7.64
N GLY A 205 0.06 19.99 7.90
CA GLY A 205 1.42 19.46 7.82
C GLY A 205 1.62 18.27 8.77
N THR A 206 1.16 18.37 10.02
CA THR A 206 1.20 17.23 10.96
C THR A 206 0.39 16.03 10.46
N ASN A 207 -0.79 16.27 9.85
CA ASN A 207 -1.58 15.19 9.27
C ASN A 207 -0.87 14.53 8.06
N SER A 208 -0.16 15.31 7.23
CA SER A 208 0.63 14.76 6.12
C SER A 208 1.76 13.84 6.62
N VAL A 209 2.51 14.29 7.64
CA VAL A 209 3.53 13.44 8.29
C VAL A 209 2.91 12.20 8.91
N GLY A 210 1.74 12.31 9.52
CA GLY A 210 0.98 11.17 10.05
C GLY A 210 0.62 10.14 8.97
N LEU A 211 0.15 10.61 7.80
CA LEU A 211 -0.14 9.74 6.65
C LEU A 211 1.13 9.05 6.13
N ASP A 212 2.25 9.76 6.05
CA ASP A 212 3.52 9.21 5.57
C ASP A 212 4.08 8.11 6.47
N MET A 213 4.04 8.34 7.79
CA MET A 213 4.41 7.32 8.77
C MET A 213 3.50 6.08 8.66
N HIS A 214 2.19 6.30 8.48
CA HIS A 214 1.24 5.21 8.34
C HIS A 214 1.43 4.43 7.03
N LEU A 215 1.69 5.13 5.92
CA LEU A 215 2.03 4.52 4.64
C LEU A 215 3.29 3.65 4.73
N THR A 216 4.32 4.14 5.39
CA THR A 216 5.56 3.39 5.65
C THR A 216 5.30 2.16 6.51
N PHE A 217 4.46 2.29 7.54
CA PHE A 217 4.06 1.16 8.38
C PHE A 217 3.28 0.10 7.57
N MET A 218 2.34 0.51 6.72
CA MET A 218 1.61 -0.42 5.83
C MET A 218 2.54 -1.15 4.87
N GLY A 219 3.57 -0.48 4.32
CA GLY A 219 4.60 -1.13 3.51
C GLY A 219 5.36 -2.21 4.30
N LYS A 220 5.84 -1.89 5.49
CA LYS A 220 6.55 -2.85 6.35
C LYS A 220 5.66 -4.02 6.79
N LEU A 221 4.38 -3.75 7.08
CA LEU A 221 3.42 -4.79 7.41
C LEU A 221 3.22 -5.74 6.23
N GLN A 222 3.02 -5.20 5.03
CA GLN A 222 2.89 -5.97 3.79
C GLN A 222 4.11 -6.88 3.56
N ASP A 223 5.32 -6.33 3.63
CA ASP A 223 6.57 -7.09 3.46
C ASP A 223 6.70 -8.22 4.51
N SER A 224 6.32 -7.95 5.76
CA SER A 224 6.34 -8.95 6.83
C SER A 224 5.31 -10.06 6.61
N LEU A 225 4.13 -9.74 6.06
CA LEU A 225 3.11 -10.72 5.73
C LEU A 225 3.56 -11.60 4.56
N ASP A 226 4.14 -11.01 3.52
CA ASP A 226 4.67 -11.75 2.37
C ASP A 226 5.82 -12.68 2.77
N ALA A 227 6.74 -12.21 3.62
CA ALA A 227 7.79 -13.05 4.18
C ALA A 227 7.22 -14.17 5.08
N GLY A 228 6.19 -13.87 5.87
CA GLY A 228 5.47 -14.84 6.68
C GLY A 228 4.82 -15.94 5.83
N VAL A 229 4.17 -15.56 4.72
CA VAL A 229 3.61 -16.51 3.74
C VAL A 229 4.71 -17.37 3.15
N GLY A 230 5.81 -16.78 2.68
CA GLY A 230 6.94 -17.53 2.12
C GLY A 230 7.47 -18.59 3.08
N ASN A 231 7.70 -18.24 4.35
CA ASN A 231 8.12 -19.20 5.38
C ASN A 231 7.15 -20.38 5.55
N LEU A 232 5.84 -20.13 5.40
CA LEU A 232 4.81 -21.17 5.50
C LEU A 232 4.78 -22.11 4.30
N VAL A 233 4.98 -21.62 3.07
CA VAL A 233 4.70 -22.40 1.85
C VAL A 233 5.90 -22.67 0.95
N ASP A 234 7.02 -21.99 1.13
CA ASP A 234 8.19 -22.15 0.26
C ASP A 234 8.94 -23.44 0.57
N ALA A 235 9.47 -24.04 -0.49
CA ALA A 235 10.33 -25.22 -0.42
C ALA A 235 11.81 -24.84 -0.45
N ASP A 236 12.62 -25.62 0.27
CA ASP A 236 14.07 -25.56 0.15
C ASP A 236 14.51 -26.22 -1.16
N MET A 237 14.85 -25.40 -2.15
CA MET A 237 15.26 -25.87 -3.48
C MET A 237 16.56 -26.67 -3.47
N ALA A 238 17.47 -26.43 -2.51
CA ALA A 238 18.70 -27.21 -2.40
C ALA A 238 18.37 -28.65 -1.97
N LYS A 239 17.47 -28.80 -0.98
CA LYS A 239 16.99 -30.11 -0.52
C LYS A 239 16.18 -30.84 -1.61
N GLU A 240 15.26 -30.16 -2.27
CA GLU A 240 14.44 -30.77 -3.32
C GLU A 240 15.29 -31.17 -4.55
N SER A 241 16.31 -30.39 -4.91
CA SER A 241 17.25 -30.75 -5.99
C SER A 241 18.09 -31.99 -5.67
N ALA A 242 18.63 -32.07 -4.44
CA ALA A 242 19.35 -33.26 -3.99
C ALA A 242 18.43 -34.49 -3.94
N LYS A 243 17.18 -34.31 -3.51
CA LYS A 243 16.16 -35.36 -3.49
C LYS A 243 15.80 -35.82 -4.91
N LEU A 244 15.63 -34.90 -5.85
CA LEU A 244 15.33 -35.21 -7.26
C LEU A 244 16.42 -36.10 -7.86
N GLN A 245 17.68 -35.73 -7.67
CA GLN A 245 18.81 -36.53 -8.17
C GLN A 245 18.84 -37.94 -7.54
N SER A 246 18.60 -38.04 -6.23
CA SER A 246 18.52 -39.33 -5.54
C SER A 246 17.36 -40.19 -6.07
N LEU A 247 16.19 -39.59 -6.31
CA LEU A 247 15.02 -40.28 -6.82
C LEU A 247 15.20 -40.76 -8.26
N GLN A 248 15.85 -39.98 -9.12
CA GLN A 248 16.19 -40.40 -10.49
C GLN A 248 17.13 -41.62 -10.47
N THR A 249 18.15 -41.61 -9.63
CA THR A 249 19.04 -42.77 -9.46
C THR A 249 18.28 -43.98 -8.92
N LYS A 250 17.41 -43.81 -7.91
CA LYS A 250 16.56 -44.88 -7.39
C LYS A 250 15.60 -45.46 -8.43
N GLN A 251 15.02 -44.61 -9.28
CA GLN A 251 14.13 -45.05 -10.36
C GLN A 251 14.89 -45.92 -11.37
N GLN A 252 16.09 -45.51 -11.79
CA GLN A 252 16.94 -46.28 -12.69
C GLN A 252 17.32 -47.65 -12.09
N LEU A 253 17.71 -47.67 -10.81
CA LEU A 253 17.99 -48.92 -10.09
C LEU A 253 16.74 -49.79 -9.91
N GLY A 254 15.57 -49.18 -9.69
CA GLY A 254 14.29 -49.90 -9.57
C GLY A 254 13.88 -50.59 -10.86
N VAL A 255 14.09 -49.95 -12.02
CA VAL A 255 13.86 -50.57 -13.34
C VAL A 255 14.81 -51.75 -13.56
N GLN A 256 16.09 -51.61 -13.19
CA GLN A 256 17.05 -52.71 -13.27
C GLN A 256 16.67 -53.87 -12.34
N ALA A 257 16.32 -53.58 -11.08
CA ALA A 257 15.89 -54.58 -10.10
C ALA A 257 14.62 -55.31 -10.53
N LEU A 258 13.66 -54.61 -11.14
CA LEU A 258 12.46 -55.21 -11.72
C LEU A 258 12.79 -56.12 -12.91
N SER A 259 13.71 -55.71 -13.78
CA SER A 259 14.21 -56.55 -14.89
C SER A 259 14.85 -57.83 -14.37
N ILE A 260 15.67 -57.75 -13.32
CA ILE A 260 16.30 -58.92 -12.67
C ILE A 260 15.23 -59.82 -12.02
N ALA A 261 14.29 -59.23 -11.28
CA ALA A 261 13.20 -59.97 -10.64
C ALA A 261 12.31 -60.72 -11.65
N ASN A 262 12.09 -60.15 -12.85
CA ASN A 262 11.33 -60.79 -13.92
C ASN A 262 12.07 -61.94 -14.62
N GLN A 263 13.39 -62.01 -14.53
CA GLN A 263 14.19 -63.11 -15.09
C GLN A 263 14.24 -64.35 -14.17
N ALA A 264 13.96 -64.19 -12.87
CA ALA A 264 14.02 -65.28 -11.88
C ALA A 264 13.11 -66.50 -12.16
N PRO A 265 11.90 -66.37 -12.76
CA PRO A 265 11.11 -67.54 -13.17
C PRO A 265 11.64 -68.25 -14.42
N GLN A 266 12.43 -67.57 -15.27
CA GLN A 266 12.96 -68.15 -16.52
C GLN A 266 14.13 -69.11 -16.27
N SER A 267 14.95 -68.86 -15.25
CA SER A 267 16.01 -69.78 -14.82
C SER A 267 15.46 -71.11 -14.26
N ILE A 268 14.23 -71.10 -13.73
CA ILE A 268 13.52 -72.33 -13.32
C ILE A 268 13.05 -73.12 -14.55
N LEU A 269 12.60 -72.46 -15.63
CA LEU A 269 12.23 -73.13 -16.88
C LEU A 269 13.44 -73.78 -17.58
N SER A 270 14.65 -73.21 -17.46
CA SER A 270 15.86 -73.84 -18.00
C SER A 270 16.29 -75.11 -17.26
N LEU A 271 15.92 -75.25 -15.98
CA LEU A 271 16.19 -76.45 -15.17
C LEU A 271 15.34 -77.67 -15.58
N PHE A 272 14.24 -77.46 -16.30
CA PHE A 272 13.39 -78.53 -16.85
C PHE A 272 13.56 -78.72 -18.37
N LYS A 273 14.47 -77.98 -19.01
CA LYS A 273 14.79 -78.09 -20.45
C LYS A 273 16.18 -78.66 -20.72
N GLY A 274 16.88 -79.14 -19.69
CA GLY A 274 18.14 -79.88 -19.77
C GLY A 274 17.95 -81.35 -19.48
#